data_AF-A0AAP9S686-F1
#
_entry.id   AF-A0AAP9S686-F1
#
_cell.length_a   1.000
_cell.length_b   1.000
_cell.length_c   1.000
_cell.angle_alpha   90.00
_cell.angle_beta   90.00
_cell.angle_gamma   90.00
#
_symmetry.space_group_name_H-M   'P 1'
#
loop_
_entity.id
_entity.type
_entity.pdbx_description
1 polymer ?
#
loop_
_entity_poly.entity_id
_entity_poly.type
_entity_poly.pdbx_seq_one_letter_code
_entity_poly.pdbx_strand_id
1 'polypeptide(L)'
;MKLEKKYNKNNKEYYCDLTRKLDDVCGYTVSNPRYKHYIYDARDLWDKTLAIRVPGRTTGNIEVDNNNIITKISFSTELVGDIKQYPSNIDIKMEKYIGIALEFQGRHDK
;
A
#
# COMPACT_ATOMS: atom_id res chain seq x y z
N MET A 1 0.55 6.74 10.34
CA MET A 1 1.51 6.21 9.34
C MET A 1 1.72 7.26 8.28
N LYS A 2 2.96 7.69 8.11
CA LYS A 2 3.33 8.72 7.14
C LYS A 2 3.38 8.14 5.73
N LEU A 3 2.77 8.84 4.78
CA LEU A 3 2.78 8.56 3.35
C LEU A 3 3.70 9.57 2.66
N GLU A 4 4.87 9.09 2.23
CA GLU A 4 5.91 9.86 1.56
C GLU A 4 5.70 9.78 0.04
N LYS A 5 5.79 10.88 -0.70
CA LYS A 5 5.65 10.84 -2.16
C LYS A 5 6.69 9.91 -2.80
N LYS A 6 6.25 9.02 -3.68
CA LYS A 6 7.13 8.10 -4.44
C LYS A 6 8.04 8.83 -5.42
N TYR A 7 7.55 9.92 -6.02
CA TYR A 7 8.32 10.83 -6.87
C TYR A 7 8.01 12.28 -6.52
N ASN A 8 8.92 13.21 -6.82
CA ASN A 8 8.70 14.66 -6.72
C ASN A 8 7.78 15.19 -7.83
N LYS A 9 6.65 14.52 -8.08
CA LYS A 9 5.64 14.86 -9.09
C LYS A 9 4.25 14.82 -8.45
N ASN A 10 3.26 15.42 -9.11
CA ASN A 10 1.86 15.38 -8.69
C ASN A 10 1.20 14.01 -8.93
N ASN A 11 1.92 12.90 -8.71
CA ASN A 11 1.34 11.56 -8.75
C ASN A 11 0.71 11.22 -7.39
N LYS A 12 -0.36 10.43 -7.42
CA LYS A 12 -1.06 9.94 -6.23
C LYS A 12 -0.36 8.73 -5.61
N GLU A 13 0.96 8.62 -5.76
CA GLU A 13 1.74 7.44 -5.36
C GLU A 13 2.64 7.74 -4.15
N TYR A 14 2.65 6.83 -3.18
CA TYR A 14 3.34 7.01 -1.91
C TYR A 14 4.07 5.75 -1.45
N TYR A 15 5.16 5.94 -0.71
CA TYR A 15 5.81 4.93 0.11
C TYR A 15 5.47 5.14 1.59
N CYS A 16 5.49 4.05 2.35
CA CYS A 16 5.32 4.09 3.79
C CYS A 16 5.89 2.84 4.46
N ASP A 17 5.78 2.77 5.79
CA ASP A 17 6.27 1.61 6.54
C ASP A 17 5.57 0.30 6.16
N LEU A 18 4.29 0.34 5.80
CA LEU A 18 3.56 -0.83 5.31
C LEU A 18 4.18 -1.34 3.99
N THR A 19 4.44 -0.46 3.01
CA THR A 19 4.98 -0.90 1.71
C THR A 19 6.40 -1.45 1.85
N ARG A 20 7.22 -0.84 2.71
CA ARG A 20 8.57 -1.36 3.04
C ARG A 20 8.47 -2.75 3.67
N LYS A 21 7.53 -2.97 4.58
CA LYS A 21 7.32 -4.27 5.20
C LYS A 21 6.84 -5.32 4.20
N LEU A 22 6.00 -4.95 3.22
CA LEU A 22 5.62 -5.83 2.12
C LEU A 22 6.82 -6.21 1.25
N ASP A 23 7.67 -5.24 0.89
CA ASP A 23 8.89 -5.50 0.12
C ASP A 23 9.82 -6.50 0.82
N ASP A 24 9.99 -6.36 2.14
CA ASP A 24 10.78 -7.29 2.95
C ASP A 24 10.19 -8.71 2.96
N VAL A 25 8.87 -8.82 3.14
CA VAL A 25 8.18 -10.11 3.19
C VAL A 25 8.22 -10.83 1.84
N CYS A 26 8.19 -10.10 0.73
CA CYS A 26 8.29 -10.63 -0.62
C CYS A 26 9.73 -10.80 -1.13
N GLY A 27 10.75 -10.36 -0.37
CA GLY A 27 12.16 -10.41 -0.79
C GLY A 27 12.53 -9.46 -1.93
N TYR A 28 11.70 -8.43 -2.19
CA TYR A 28 11.94 -7.46 -3.27
C TYR A 28 13.08 -6.49 -2.95
N THR A 29 13.38 -6.29 -1.66
CA THR A 29 14.52 -5.47 -1.22
C THR A 29 15.88 -5.98 -1.71
N VAL A 30 15.99 -7.30 -1.95
CA VAL A 30 17.25 -7.95 -2.38
C VAL A 30 17.24 -8.29 -3.88
N SER A 31 16.10 -8.73 -4.41
CA SER A 31 16.03 -9.36 -5.74
C SER A 31 15.63 -8.40 -6.88
N ASN A 32 14.89 -7.34 -6.61
CA ASN A 32 14.42 -6.42 -7.65
C ASN A 32 14.18 -5.00 -7.11
N PRO A 33 15.22 -4.15 -7.03
CA PRO A 33 15.13 -2.84 -6.38
C PRO A 33 14.18 -1.85 -7.08
N ARG A 34 13.75 -2.14 -8.32
CA ARG A 34 12.78 -1.33 -9.07
C ARG A 34 11.34 -1.83 -8.91
N TYR A 35 11.13 -3.05 -8.41
CA TYR A 35 9.82 -3.65 -8.21
C TYR A 35 9.42 -3.55 -6.74
N LYS A 36 8.98 -2.36 -6.33
CA LYS A 36 8.60 -2.06 -4.95
C LYS A 36 7.11 -1.80 -4.83
N HIS A 37 6.56 -2.15 -3.66
CA HIS A 37 5.21 -1.78 -3.31
C HIS A 37 5.08 -0.27 -3.13
N TYR A 38 3.94 0.27 -3.54
CA TYR A 38 3.56 1.65 -3.30
C TYR A 38 2.05 1.75 -3.07
N ILE A 39 1.64 2.78 -2.35
CA ILE A 39 0.23 3.13 -2.17
C ILE A 39 -0.19 4.09 -3.27
N TYR A 40 -1.29 3.80 -3.95
CA TYR A 40 -1.96 4.72 -4.86
C TYR A 40 -3.24 5.24 -4.20
N ASP A 41 -3.36 6.55 -4.05
CA ASP A 41 -4.59 7.18 -3.55
C ASP A 41 -5.68 7.07 -4.63
N ALA A 42 -6.55 6.08 -4.46
CA ALA A 42 -7.60 5.70 -5.40
C ALA A 42 -8.97 6.25 -5.02
N ARG A 43 -9.04 7.20 -4.07
CA ARG A 43 -10.31 7.70 -3.53
C ARG A 43 -11.17 8.45 -4.55
N ASP A 44 -10.59 8.87 -5.66
CA ASP A 44 -11.31 9.38 -6.82
C ASP A 44 -12.05 8.31 -7.63
N LEU A 45 -11.70 7.04 -7.45
CA LEU A 45 -12.27 5.89 -8.15
C LEU A 45 -13.08 4.99 -7.21
N TRP A 46 -12.56 4.76 -6.00
CA TRP A 46 -13.09 3.83 -5.02
C TRP A 46 -13.09 4.54 -3.67
N ASP A 47 -14.21 5.18 -3.34
CA ASP A 47 -14.37 5.98 -2.12
C ASP A 47 -13.66 5.38 -0.88
N LYS A 48 -12.98 6.24 -0.12
CA LYS A 48 -12.19 5.89 1.09
C LYS A 48 -11.21 4.72 0.93
N THR A 49 -10.80 4.41 -0.30
CA THR A 49 -9.91 3.29 -0.58
C THR A 49 -8.60 3.77 -1.19
N LEU A 50 -7.49 3.24 -0.69
CA LEU A 50 -6.18 3.33 -1.31
C LEU A 50 -5.79 1.96 -1.87
N ALA A 51 -5.14 1.93 -3.02
CA ALA A 51 -4.67 0.71 -3.63
C ALA A 51 -3.23 0.40 -3.23
N ILE A 52 -2.95 -0.84 -2.84
CA ILE A 52 -1.59 -1.37 -2.68
C ILE A 52 -1.15 -1.90 -4.04
N ARG A 53 -0.11 -1.32 -4.61
CA ARG A 53 0.34 -1.60 -5.98
C ARG A 53 1.79 -1.99 -6.03
N VAL A 54 2.15 -2.71 -7.08
CA VAL A 54 3.50 -2.85 -7.61
C VAL A 54 3.46 -2.42 -9.08
N PRO A 55 4.60 -2.13 -9.75
CA PRO A 55 4.57 -1.74 -11.15
C PRO A 55 3.73 -2.72 -12.01
N GLY A 56 2.72 -2.18 -12.70
CA GLY A 56 1.86 -2.94 -13.58
C GLY A 56 0.62 -3.60 -12.95
N ARG A 57 0.45 -3.63 -11.61
CA ARG A 57 -0.75 -4.26 -11.01
C ARG A 57 -1.16 -3.72 -9.63
N THR A 58 -2.43 -3.88 -9.31
CA THR A 58 -2.96 -3.76 -7.94
C THR A 58 -2.87 -5.12 -7.26
N THR A 59 -2.46 -5.12 -6.00
CA THR A 59 -2.14 -6.33 -5.22
C THR A 59 -2.88 -6.36 -3.88
N GLY A 60 -3.63 -5.32 -3.58
CA GLY A 60 -4.40 -5.19 -2.36
C GLY A 60 -5.00 -3.79 -2.24
N ASN A 61 -5.69 -3.56 -1.13
CA ASN A 61 -6.31 -2.29 -0.81
C ASN A 61 -6.20 -1.98 0.68
N ILE A 62 -6.33 -0.70 0.99
CA ILE A 62 -6.43 -0.14 2.34
C ILE A 62 -7.72 0.67 2.36
N GLU A 63 -8.68 0.26 3.17
CA GLU A 63 -9.90 1.02 3.44
C GLU A 63 -9.67 1.92 4.66
N VAL A 64 -10.18 3.14 4.63
CA VAL A 64 -10.09 4.10 5.75
C VAL A 64 -11.45 4.67 6.14
N ASP A 65 -11.53 5.22 7.35
CA ASP A 65 -12.68 6.03 7.78
C ASP A 65 -12.56 7.51 7.32
N ASN A 66 -13.49 8.35 7.77
CA ASN A 66 -13.49 9.78 7.46
C ASN A 66 -12.30 10.56 8.07
N ASN A 67 -11.63 9.99 9.07
CA ASN A 67 -10.47 10.56 9.73
C ASN A 67 -9.15 9.99 9.17
N ASN A 68 -9.21 9.28 8.03
CA ASN A 68 -8.10 8.54 7.43
C ASN A 68 -7.50 7.46 8.33
N ILE A 69 -8.28 6.92 9.26
CA ILE A 69 -7.88 5.78 10.09
C ILE A 69 -8.09 4.50 9.29
N ILE A 70 -7.05 3.67 9.20
CA ILE A 70 -7.15 2.38 8.51
C ILE A 70 -8.16 1.48 9.22
N THR A 71 -9.20 1.08 8.50
CA THR A 71 -10.24 0.17 9.00
C THR A 71 -10.03 -1.25 8.50
N LYS A 72 -9.42 -1.42 7.33
CA LYS A 72 -9.18 -2.74 6.72
C LYS A 72 -8.02 -2.71 5.74
N ILE A 73 -7.32 -3.84 5.64
CA ILE A 73 -6.30 -4.10 4.63
C ILE A 73 -6.65 -5.45 4.00
N SER A 74 -6.67 -5.52 2.68
CA SER A 74 -6.94 -6.77 1.95
C SER A 74 -5.87 -6.99 0.89
N PHE A 75 -5.49 -8.25 0.65
CA PHE A 75 -4.53 -8.62 -0.40
C PHE A 75 -5.20 -9.46 -1.49
N SER A 76 -4.79 -9.25 -2.74
CA SER A 76 -5.16 -10.13 -3.84
C SER A 76 -4.38 -11.44 -3.68
N THR A 77 -5.07 -12.50 -3.27
CA THR A 77 -4.48 -13.83 -3.11
C THR A 77 -4.38 -14.59 -4.43
N GLU A 78 -5.13 -14.16 -5.44
CA GLU A 78 -5.08 -14.68 -6.80
C GLU A 78 -4.14 -13.80 -7.62
N LEU A 79 -2.91 -14.28 -7.82
CA LEU A 79 -2.05 -13.75 -8.87
C LEU A 79 -2.23 -14.59 -10.14
N VAL A 80 -1.87 -13.99 -11.29
CA VAL A 80 -1.80 -14.70 -12.57
C VAL A 80 -0.77 -15.83 -12.46
N GLY A 81 -1.24 -17.08 -12.54
CA GLY A 81 -0.46 -18.30 -12.35
C GLY A 81 -0.33 -18.69 -10.87
N ASP A 82 -0.01 -19.96 -10.58
CA ASP A 82 0.04 -20.56 -9.22
C ASP A 82 1.07 -19.94 -8.25
N ILE A 83 1.65 -18.80 -8.60
CA ILE A 83 2.67 -18.09 -7.81
C ILE A 83 1.98 -17.11 -6.87
N LYS A 84 1.92 -17.45 -5.58
CA LYS A 84 1.43 -16.54 -4.54
C LYS A 84 2.43 -15.40 -4.32
N GLN A 85 1.97 -14.14 -4.38
CA GLN A 85 2.83 -12.97 -4.09
C GLN A 85 3.27 -12.94 -2.64
N TYR A 86 2.31 -13.26 -1.77
CA TYR A 86 2.39 -13.06 -0.34
C TYR A 86 2.35 -14.42 0.34
N PRO A 87 3.03 -14.57 1.49
CA PRO A 87 2.83 -15.74 2.32
C PRO A 87 1.38 -15.77 2.83
N SER A 88 0.88 -16.96 3.15
CA SER A 88 -0.50 -17.17 3.64
C SER A 88 -0.83 -16.40 4.92
N ASN A 89 0.16 -15.94 5.68
CA ASN A 89 -0.02 -15.18 6.92
C ASN A 89 0.16 -13.66 6.74
N ILE A 90 0.03 -13.14 5.52
CA ILE A 90 0.25 -11.71 5.27
C ILE A 90 -0.73 -10.83 6.03
N ASP A 91 -2.01 -11.22 6.13
CA ASP A 91 -3.04 -10.45 6.84
C ASP A 91 -2.66 -10.24 8.31
N ILE A 92 -2.24 -11.32 8.98
CA ILE A 92 -1.78 -11.30 10.38
C ILE A 92 -0.57 -10.36 10.54
N LYS A 93 0.37 -10.37 9.60
CA LYS A 93 1.56 -9.49 9.66
C LYS A 93 1.20 -8.01 9.48
N MET A 94 0.08 -7.70 8.83
CA MET A 94 -0.35 -6.34 8.52
C MET A 94 -1.46 -5.82 9.44
N GLU A 95 -2.04 -6.68 10.27
CA GLU A 95 -3.07 -6.32 11.25
C GLU A 95 -2.64 -5.17 12.19
N LYS A 96 -1.35 -5.10 12.53
CA LYS A 96 -0.79 -4.01 13.35
C LYS A 96 -0.98 -2.60 12.78
N TYR A 97 -1.35 -2.47 11.50
CA TYR A 97 -1.62 -1.18 10.85
C TYR A 97 -3.09 -0.76 10.94
N ILE A 98 -4.01 -1.65 11.32
CA ILE A 98 -5.41 -1.30 11.56
C ILE A 98 -5.49 -0.34 12.76
N GLY A 99 -6.33 0.68 12.67
CA GLY A 99 -6.46 1.74 13.68
C GLY A 99 -5.40 2.85 13.57
N ILE A 100 -4.45 2.75 12.64
CA ILE A 100 -3.45 3.80 12.42
C ILE A 100 -3.98 4.85 11.44
N ALA A 101 -3.91 6.14 11.80
CA ALA A 101 -4.24 7.25 10.92
C ALA A 101 -3.20 7.46 9.80
N LEU A 102 -3.62 7.76 8.58
CA LEU A 102 -2.73 8.10 7.47
C LEU A 102 -2.40 9.61 7.44
N GLU A 103 -1.13 9.93 7.29
CA GLU A 103 -0.63 11.31 7.20
C GLU A 103 0.05 11.52 5.84
N PHE A 104 -0.48 12.39 4.99
CA PHE A 104 0.06 12.62 3.64
C PHE A 104 1.12 13.73 3.68
N GLN A 105 2.39 13.40 3.44
CA GLN A 105 3.45 14.39 3.40
C GLN A 105 3.41 15.15 2.06
N GLY A 106 3.22 16.47 2.13
CA GLY A 106 3.19 17.36 0.96
C GLY A 106 1.83 17.91 0.56
N ARG A 107 0.77 17.69 1.36
CA ARG A 107 -0.47 18.46 1.22
C ARG A 107 -0.33 19.76 2.01
N HIS A 108 0.19 20.80 1.37
CA HIS A 108 -0.19 22.15 1.75
C HIS A 108 -1.62 22.32 1.26
N ASP A 109 -2.59 22.13 2.15
CA ASP A 109 -3.95 22.58 1.89
C ASP A 109 -3.89 24.09 1.62
N LYS A 110 -4.31 24.47 0.42
CA LYS A 110 -4.68 25.84 0.05
C LYS A 110 -6.16 25.85 -0.27
#